data_AF-A0A0N7KCJ9-F1
#
_entry.id   AF-A0A0N7KCJ9-F1
#
_cell.length_a   1.000
_cell.length_b   1.000
_cell.length_c   1.000
_cell.angle_alpha   90.00
_cell.angle_beta   90.00
_cell.angle_gamma   90.00
#
_symmetry.space_group_name_H-M   'P 1'
#
loop_
_entity.id
_entity.type
_entity.pdbx_description
1 polymer ?
#
loop_
_entity_poly.entity_id
_entity_poly.type
_entity_poly.pdbx_seq_one_letter_code
_entity_poly.pdbx_strand_id
1 'polypeptide(L)'
;MERVLQTVPQTVNESQWPTLVSYWYSEDSKKISDQNQENAQNIKHPHTLGRKSFARKRKELEHDGVEVDRATFFDECHKTKDGRYVNDATQDKMNEVYMKLAEKRVDGQELSEADFEQAMLEVFGKDHNGRVRGMGPTITPTDYYGGRFSNM
;
A
#
# COMPACT_ATOMS: atom_id res chain seq x y z
N MET A 1 -11.84 27.26 -19.38
CA MET A 1 -11.96 26.32 -20.52
C MET A 1 -11.34 26.89 -21.79
N GLU A 2 -11.81 28.03 -22.31
CA GLU A 2 -11.34 28.61 -23.59
C GLU A 2 -9.82 28.79 -23.70
N ARG A 3 -9.14 29.32 -22.66
CA ARG A 3 -7.68 29.46 -22.66
C ARG A 3 -6.94 28.12 -22.82
N VAL A 4 -7.48 27.04 -22.23
CA VAL A 4 -6.85 25.71 -22.28
C VAL A 4 -7.03 25.09 -23.67
N LEU A 5 -8.18 25.31 -24.31
CA LEU A 5 -8.44 24.83 -25.68
C LEU A 5 -7.42 25.37 -26.70
N GLN A 6 -6.87 26.56 -26.48
CA GLN A 6 -5.87 27.19 -27.35
C GLN A 6 -4.44 26.68 -27.14
N THR A 7 -4.19 25.89 -26.10
CA THR A 7 -2.85 25.38 -25.77
C THR A 7 -2.84 23.86 -25.86
N VAL A 8 -2.58 23.33 -27.06
CA VAL A 8 -2.46 21.88 -27.28
C VAL A 8 -1.05 21.42 -26.90
N PRO A 9 -0.89 20.45 -25.98
CA PRO A 9 0.40 19.83 -25.72
C PRO A 9 0.92 19.08 -26.96
N GLN A 10 2.22 19.17 -27.25
CA GLN A 10 2.84 18.49 -28.40
C GLN A 10 2.66 16.96 -28.40
N THR A 11 2.36 16.38 -27.24
CA THR A 11 2.15 14.93 -27.05
C THR A 11 0.71 14.48 -27.25
N VAL A 12 -0.22 15.40 -27.52
CA VAL A 12 -1.65 15.11 -27.68
C VAL A 12 -2.08 15.44 -29.09
N ASN A 13 -2.85 14.54 -29.71
CA ASN A 13 -3.43 14.80 -31.02
C ASN A 13 -4.43 15.96 -30.94
N GLU A 14 -4.24 16.98 -31.79
CA GLU A 14 -5.08 18.20 -31.80
C GLU A 14 -6.59 17.90 -31.90
N SER A 15 -6.97 16.85 -32.65
CA SER A 15 -8.37 16.43 -32.79
C SER A 15 -8.98 15.88 -31.49
N GLN A 16 -8.16 15.35 -30.58
CA GLN A 16 -8.60 14.80 -29.29
C GLN A 16 -8.66 15.87 -28.20
N TRP A 17 -7.90 16.95 -28.34
CA TRP A 17 -7.74 17.97 -27.29
C TRP A 17 -9.06 18.59 -26.82
N PRO A 18 -9.98 19.03 -27.71
CA PRO A 18 -11.26 19.57 -27.27
C PRO A 18 -12.10 18.57 -26.46
N THR A 19 -12.03 17.28 -26.83
CA THR A 19 -12.75 16.20 -26.14
C THR A 19 -12.20 15.98 -24.73
N LEU A 20 -10.87 15.93 -24.58
CA LEU A 20 -10.22 15.79 -23.27
C LEU A 20 -10.50 16.98 -22.36
N VAL A 21 -10.40 18.20 -22.90
CA VAL A 21 -10.70 19.42 -22.14
C VAL A 21 -12.17 19.45 -21.72
N SER A 22 -13.10 19.09 -22.61
CA SER A 22 -14.52 18.97 -22.26
C SER A 22 -14.75 17.93 -21.16
N TYR A 23 -14.12 16.75 -21.28
CA TYR A 23 -14.18 15.71 -20.27
C TYR A 23 -13.69 16.20 -18.90
N TRP A 24 -12.49 16.80 -18.80
CA TRP A 24 -11.94 17.28 -17.54
C TRP A 24 -12.73 18.46 -16.93
N TYR A 25 -13.40 19.26 -17.76
CA TYR A 25 -14.21 20.38 -17.29
C TYR A 25 -15.65 20.01 -16.95
N SER A 26 -16.11 18.80 -17.33
CA SER A 26 -17.43 18.29 -16.96
C SER A 26 -17.61 18.18 -15.44
N GLU A 27 -18.86 18.31 -14.98
CA GLU A 27 -19.19 18.23 -13.55
C GLU A 27 -18.87 16.85 -12.97
N ASP A 28 -19.18 15.78 -13.71
CA ASP A 28 -18.91 14.40 -13.28
C ASP A 28 -17.41 14.15 -13.07
N SER A 29 -16.56 14.57 -14.02
CA SER A 29 -15.10 14.42 -13.88
C SER A 29 -14.54 15.22 -12.72
N LYS A 30 -15.03 16.44 -12.49
CA LYS A 30 -14.61 17.25 -11.33
C LYS A 30 -15.01 16.58 -10.03
N LYS A 31 -16.24 16.08 -9.93
CA LYS A 31 -16.72 15.34 -8.75
C LYS A 31 -15.85 14.11 -8.45
N ILE A 32 -15.49 13.34 -9.48
CA ILE A 32 -14.59 12.19 -9.33
C ILE A 32 -13.19 12.65 -8.90
N SER A 33 -12.67 13.75 -9.47
CA SER A 33 -11.37 14.32 -9.12
C SER A 33 -11.32 14.75 -7.65
N ASP A 34 -12.33 15.50 -7.19
CA ASP A 34 -12.43 16.00 -5.82
C ASP A 34 -12.53 14.83 -4.83
N GLN A 35 -13.37 13.82 -5.14
CA GLN A 35 -13.49 12.61 -4.32
C GLN A 35 -12.18 11.83 -4.24
N ASN A 36 -11.45 11.70 -5.35
CA ASN A 36 -10.17 11.01 -5.38
C ASN A 36 -9.08 11.77 -4.60
N GLN A 37 -9.12 13.11 -4.62
CA GLN A 37 -8.22 13.93 -3.81
C GLN A 37 -8.49 13.73 -2.32
N GLU A 38 -9.76 13.75 -1.89
CA GLU A 38 -10.15 13.44 -0.52
C GLU A 38 -9.73 12.02 -0.12
N ASN A 39 -9.99 11.03 -0.98
CA ASN A 39 -9.59 9.64 -0.75
C ASN A 39 -8.07 9.50 -0.60
N ALA A 40 -7.29 10.21 -1.41
CA ALA A 40 -5.83 10.22 -1.34
C ALA A 40 -5.33 10.81 -0.01
N GLN A 41 -5.96 11.89 0.48
CA GLN A 41 -5.64 12.48 1.79
C GLN A 41 -5.96 11.53 2.95
N ASN A 42 -6.94 10.64 2.78
CA ASN A 42 -7.32 9.64 3.77
C ASN A 42 -6.40 8.39 3.79
N ILE A 43 -5.42 8.28 2.88
CA ILE A 43 -4.45 7.18 2.89
C ILE A 43 -3.45 7.37 4.04
N LYS A 44 -3.66 6.65 5.14
CA LYS A 44 -2.81 6.73 6.34
C LYS A 44 -1.38 6.21 6.14
N HIS A 45 -1.22 5.14 5.37
CA HIS A 45 0.05 4.44 5.17
C HIS A 45 0.30 4.25 3.67
N PRO A 46 0.78 5.27 2.95
CA PRO A 46 1.05 5.16 1.52
C PRO A 46 2.32 4.33 1.26
N HIS A 47 2.27 3.46 0.25
CA HIS A 47 3.46 2.71 -0.17
C HIS A 47 4.36 3.56 -1.08
N THR A 48 5.64 3.20 -1.18
CA THR A 48 6.69 3.96 -1.88
C THR A 48 7.21 3.29 -3.15
N LEU A 49 6.64 2.14 -3.53
CA LEU A 49 7.08 1.32 -4.68
C LEU A 49 6.93 1.97 -6.07
N GLY A 50 6.20 3.09 -6.18
CA GLY A 50 5.92 3.75 -7.46
C GLY A 50 5.21 2.80 -8.44
N ARG A 51 5.81 2.56 -9.61
CA ARG A 51 5.24 1.68 -10.66
C ARG A 51 5.53 0.19 -10.44
N LYS A 52 6.33 -0.18 -9.43
CA LYS A 52 6.66 -1.58 -9.14
C LYS A 52 5.47 -2.24 -8.43
N SER A 53 5.05 -3.40 -8.92
CA SER A 53 3.97 -4.16 -8.27
C SER A 53 4.46 -4.83 -6.98
N PHE A 54 3.54 -5.03 -6.04
CA PHE A 54 3.82 -5.79 -4.80
C PHE A 54 4.33 -7.20 -5.09
N ALA A 55 3.77 -7.90 -6.10
CA ALA A 55 4.24 -9.22 -6.50
C ALA A 55 5.72 -9.21 -6.94
N ARG A 56 6.15 -8.19 -7.70
CA ARG A 56 7.57 -8.03 -8.08
C ARG A 56 8.45 -7.75 -6.88
N LYS A 57 8.05 -6.82 -6.00
CA LYS A 57 8.83 -6.51 -4.79
C LYS A 57 8.92 -7.72 -3.86
N ARG A 58 7.86 -8.52 -3.76
CA ARG A 58 7.85 -9.78 -2.97
C ARG A 58 8.86 -10.77 -3.51
N LYS A 59 8.87 -11.00 -4.83
CA LYS A 59 9.87 -11.85 -5.48
C LYS A 59 11.30 -11.35 -5.32
N GLU A 60 11.50 -10.03 -5.28
CA GLU A 60 12.83 -9.43 -5.02
C GLU A 60 13.31 -9.61 -3.58
N LEU A 61 12.39 -9.71 -2.62
CA LEU A 61 12.69 -9.91 -1.19
C LEU A 61 12.72 -11.38 -0.77
N GLU A 62 12.32 -12.29 -1.66
CA GLU A 62 12.39 -13.73 -1.45
C GLU A 62 13.85 -14.17 -1.27
N HIS A 63 14.10 -15.01 -0.26
CA HIS A 63 15.41 -15.57 0.02
C HIS A 63 15.30 -17.08 0.07
N ASP A 64 16.15 -17.78 -0.70
CA ASP A 64 16.16 -19.25 -0.79
C ASP A 64 14.79 -19.90 -1.06
N GLY A 65 13.95 -19.24 -1.87
CA GLY A 65 12.61 -19.72 -2.19
C GLY A 65 11.54 -19.44 -1.14
N VAL A 66 11.92 -18.79 -0.02
CA VAL A 66 11.03 -18.45 1.09
C VAL A 66 10.65 -16.97 0.99
N GLU A 67 9.35 -16.69 1.00
CA GLU A 67 8.85 -15.31 1.03
C GLU A 67 9.14 -14.66 2.38
N VAL A 68 9.43 -13.36 2.33
CA VAL A 68 9.60 -12.52 3.52
C VAL A 68 8.27 -12.39 4.30
N ASP A 69 8.36 -12.30 5.64
CA ASP A 69 7.20 -12.11 6.49
C ASP A 69 6.43 -10.81 6.18
N ARG A 70 5.16 -10.77 6.60
CA ARG A 70 4.25 -9.66 6.32
C ARG A 70 4.72 -8.32 6.87
N ALA A 71 5.34 -8.28 8.06
CA ALA A 71 5.78 -7.04 8.68
C ALA A 71 7.00 -6.47 7.96
N THR A 72 7.99 -7.31 7.66
CA THR A 72 9.19 -6.93 6.90
C THR A 72 8.81 -6.53 5.48
N PHE A 73 7.85 -7.22 4.85
CA PHE A 73 7.33 -6.81 3.55
C PHE A 73 6.65 -5.44 3.60
N PHE A 74 5.83 -5.19 4.62
CA PHE A 74 5.19 -3.89 4.83
C PHE A 74 6.25 -2.80 5.04
N ASP A 75 7.22 -3.02 5.91
CA ASP A 75 8.32 -2.11 6.21
C ASP A 75 9.05 -1.66 4.93
N GLU A 76 9.49 -2.63 4.13
CA GLU A 76 10.17 -2.42 2.86
C GLU A 76 9.33 -1.65 1.82
N CYS A 77 8.00 -1.81 1.86
CA CYS A 77 7.10 -1.15 0.91
C CYS A 77 6.72 0.28 1.31
N HIS A 78 7.01 0.72 2.55
CA HIS A 78 6.59 2.03 3.06
C HIS A 78 7.77 2.93 3.48
N LYS A 79 9.00 2.49 3.19
CA LYS A 79 10.22 3.31 3.30
C LYS A 79 10.59 3.97 1.98
N THR A 80 11.09 5.19 2.03
CA THR A 80 11.69 5.89 0.89
C THR A 80 13.03 5.25 0.52
N LYS A 81 13.61 5.67 -0.61
CA LYS A 81 14.93 5.18 -1.05
C LYS A 81 16.05 5.49 -0.05
N ASP A 82 15.87 6.52 0.78
CA ASP A 82 16.83 6.91 1.83
C ASP A 82 16.57 6.18 3.16
N GLY A 83 15.67 5.20 3.19
CA GLY A 83 15.36 4.37 4.36
C GLY A 83 14.42 4.99 5.39
N ARG A 84 13.86 6.18 5.12
CA ARG A 84 12.90 6.86 6.01
C ARG A 84 11.47 6.45 5.71
N TYR A 85 10.58 6.48 6.69
CA TYR A 85 9.15 6.29 6.42
C TYR A 85 8.56 7.50 5.68
N VAL A 86 7.49 7.24 4.93
CA VAL A 86 6.78 8.25 4.16
C VAL A 86 6.06 9.31 5.02
N ASN A 87 5.66 8.94 6.24
CA ASN A 87 5.02 9.81 7.22
C ASN A 87 5.18 9.25 8.64
N ASP A 88 4.95 10.10 9.63
CA ASP A 88 5.08 9.76 11.06
C ASP A 88 4.10 8.65 11.46
N ALA A 89 2.86 8.68 10.94
CA ALA A 89 1.85 7.66 11.24
C ALA A 89 2.30 6.23 10.88
N THR A 90 3.03 6.07 9.78
CA THR A 90 3.60 4.78 9.38
C THR A 90 4.80 4.41 10.25
N GLN A 91 5.66 5.38 10.55
CA GLN A 91 6.80 5.19 11.43
C GLN A 91 6.36 4.71 12.82
N ASP A 92 5.39 5.39 13.42
CA ASP A 92 4.87 5.08 14.75
C ASP A 92 4.29 3.66 14.80
N LYS A 93 3.51 3.29 13.78
CA LYS A 93 2.94 1.94 13.68
C LYS A 93 4.02 0.87 13.51
N MET A 94 5.02 1.10 12.66
CA MET A 94 6.10 0.12 12.49
C MET A 94 6.99 0.02 13.73
N ASN A 95 7.24 1.13 14.44
CA ASN A 95 7.90 1.10 15.73
C ASN A 95 7.11 0.23 16.73
N GLU A 96 5.79 0.40 16.80
CA GLU A 96 4.91 -0.43 17.64
C GLU A 96 4.99 -1.92 17.27
N VAL A 97 4.99 -2.26 15.97
CA VAL A 97 5.17 -3.65 15.50
C VAL A 97 6.51 -4.22 15.97
N TYR A 98 7.61 -3.49 15.77
CA TYR A 98 8.92 -3.98 16.17
C TYR A 98 9.08 -4.07 17.70
N MET A 99 8.43 -3.20 18.47
CA MET A 99 8.35 -3.33 19.92
C MET A 99 7.64 -4.61 20.34
N LYS A 100 6.49 -4.94 19.72
CA LYS A 100 5.77 -6.20 19.98
C LYS A 100 6.60 -7.43 19.63
N LEU A 101 7.32 -7.37 18.52
CA LEU A 101 8.24 -8.43 18.12
C LEU A 101 9.40 -8.58 19.11
N ALA A 102 9.94 -7.48 19.62
CA ALA A 102 11.00 -7.50 20.61
C ALA A 102 10.53 -8.11 21.96
N GLU A 103 9.30 -7.80 22.40
CA GLU A 103 8.69 -8.38 23.60
C GLU A 103 8.56 -9.92 23.52
N LYS A 104 8.38 -10.47 22.31
CA LYS A 104 8.26 -11.92 22.08
C LYS A 104 9.60 -12.64 21.96
N ARG A 105 10.71 -11.92 21.78
CA ARG A 105 12.03 -12.55 21.66
C ARG A 105 12.44 -13.11 23.02
N VAL A 106 12.47 -14.43 23.12
CA VAL A 106 13.10 -15.15 24.22
C VAL A 106 14.53 -15.49 23.81
N ASP A 107 15.48 -15.39 24.74
CA ASP A 107 16.91 -15.62 24.46
C ASP A 107 17.14 -16.93 23.68
N GLY A 108 17.68 -16.80 22.46
CA GLY A 108 18.03 -17.91 21.57
C GLY A 108 16.91 -18.44 20.68
N GLN A 109 15.69 -17.89 20.75
CA GLN A 109 14.59 -18.28 19.86
C GLN A 109 14.41 -17.28 18.73
N GLU A 110 14.40 -17.78 17.49
CA GLU A 110 14.02 -16.99 16.33
C GLU A 110 12.51 -16.74 16.32
N LEU A 111 12.11 -15.56 15.86
CA LEU A 111 10.71 -15.23 15.68
C LEU A 111 10.14 -16.04 14.52
N SER A 112 8.97 -16.65 14.73
CA SER A 112 8.25 -17.37 13.69
C SER A 112 7.43 -16.42 12.83
N GLU A 113 7.05 -16.83 11.62
CA GLU A 113 6.12 -16.09 10.75
C GLU A 113 4.81 -15.72 11.49
N ALA A 114 4.33 -16.60 12.37
CA ALA A 114 3.14 -16.36 13.19
C ALA A 114 3.34 -15.21 14.19
N ASP A 115 4.55 -14.99 14.69
CA ASP A 115 4.86 -13.87 15.58
C ASP A 115 4.75 -12.53 14.86
N PHE A 116 5.27 -12.47 13.63
CA PHE A 116 5.15 -11.30 12.75
C PHE A 116 3.71 -11.03 12.35
N GLU A 117 2.95 -12.06 11.97
CA GLU A 117 1.53 -11.93 11.64
C GLU A 117 0.72 -11.40 12.83
N GLN A 118 0.93 -11.98 14.02
CA GLN A 118 0.23 -11.57 15.23
C GLN A 118 0.59 -10.11 15.63
N ALA A 119 1.86 -9.71 15.52
CA ALA A 119 2.27 -8.34 15.80
C ALA A 119 1.59 -7.34 14.83
N MET A 120 1.49 -7.69 13.54
CA MET A 120 0.77 -6.88 12.56
C MET A 120 -0.71 -6.73 12.92
N LEU A 121 -1.38 -7.82 13.31
CA LEU A 121 -2.80 -7.81 13.68
C LEU A 121 -3.06 -7.06 14.99
N GLU A 122 -2.18 -7.16 15.99
CA GLU A 122 -2.29 -6.42 17.25
C GLU A 122 -2.17 -4.90 17.02
N VAL A 123 -1.22 -4.49 16.18
CA VAL A 123 -0.91 -3.08 15.97
C VAL A 123 -1.85 -2.40 14.98
N PHE A 124 -2.17 -3.05 13.86
CA PHE A 124 -3.02 -2.49 12.83
C PHE A 124 -4.50 -2.91 12.95
N GLY A 125 -4.80 -3.82 13.87
CA GLY A 125 -6.12 -4.45 13.99
C GLY A 125 -6.38 -5.48 12.90
N LYS A 126 -7.53 -6.14 13.01
CA LYS A 126 -8.01 -7.13 12.04
C LYS A 126 -8.03 -6.59 10.60
N ASP A 127 -7.68 -7.46 9.66
CA ASP A 127 -7.75 -7.16 8.23
C ASP A 127 -9.17 -6.93 7.72
N HIS A 128 -9.25 -6.23 6.59
CA HIS A 128 -10.53 -5.91 5.96
C HIS A 128 -10.99 -7.09 5.09
N ASN A 129 -12.31 -7.30 4.97
CA ASN A 129 -12.90 -8.47 4.31
C ASN A 129 -12.48 -8.72 2.84
N GLY A 130 -11.86 -7.75 2.17
CA GLY A 130 -11.44 -7.88 0.76
C GLY A 130 -9.93 -7.82 0.52
N ARG A 131 -9.11 -7.47 1.51
CA ARG A 131 -7.65 -7.37 1.33
C ARG A 131 -6.89 -7.53 2.64
N VAL A 132 -5.74 -8.17 2.55
CA VAL A 132 -4.79 -8.24 3.66
C VAL A 132 -3.84 -7.04 3.61
N ARG A 133 -3.81 -6.22 4.66
CA ARG A 133 -2.97 -5.02 4.75
C ARG A 133 -1.50 -5.39 4.57
N GLY A 134 -0.80 -4.66 3.71
CA GLY A 134 0.59 -4.95 3.38
C GLY A 134 0.78 -6.00 2.28
N MET A 135 -0.22 -6.80 1.92
CA MET A 135 -0.06 -7.89 0.96
C MET A 135 -0.41 -7.52 -0.49
N GLY A 136 -0.61 -6.23 -0.76
CA GLY A 136 -1.06 -5.72 -2.06
C GLY A 136 -2.58 -5.83 -2.27
N PRO A 137 -3.09 -5.38 -3.43
CA PRO A 137 -4.53 -5.26 -3.67
C PRO A 137 -5.22 -6.59 -4.04
N THR A 138 -4.47 -7.64 -4.39
CA THR A 138 -5.02 -8.89 -4.92
C THR A 138 -5.11 -10.01 -3.89
N ILE A 139 -4.47 -9.87 -2.74
CA ILE A 139 -4.43 -10.92 -1.70
C ILE A 139 -5.61 -10.72 -0.75
N THR A 140 -6.58 -11.62 -0.82
CA THR A 140 -7.74 -11.61 0.06
C THR A 140 -7.44 -12.37 1.36
N PRO A 141 -8.13 -12.06 2.47
CA PRO A 141 -7.96 -12.83 3.70
C PRO A 141 -8.28 -14.32 3.55
N THR A 142 -9.27 -14.66 2.71
CA THR A 142 -9.62 -16.07 2.42
C THR A 142 -8.46 -16.81 1.77
N ASP A 143 -7.76 -16.18 0.83
CA ASP A 143 -6.63 -16.81 0.14
C ASP A 143 -5.39 -16.87 1.04
N TYR A 144 -5.16 -15.81 1.81
CA TYR A 144 -3.96 -15.68 2.64
C TYR A 144 -4.00 -16.57 3.88
N TYR A 145 -5.12 -16.55 4.61
CA TYR A 145 -5.29 -17.34 5.83
C TYR A 145 -5.82 -18.75 5.56
N GLY A 146 -6.39 -18.98 4.37
CA GLY A 146 -7.05 -20.23 4.04
C GLY A 146 -8.13 -20.59 5.07
N GLY A 147 -8.14 -21.85 5.50
CA GLY A 147 -9.07 -22.35 6.53
C GLY A 147 -8.91 -21.71 7.91
N ARG A 148 -7.86 -20.90 8.17
CA ARG A 148 -7.67 -20.19 9.44
C ARG A 148 -8.50 -18.90 9.53
N PHE A 149 -9.06 -18.42 8.41
CA PHE A 149 -9.75 -17.13 8.36
C PHE A 149 -10.94 -17.03 9.34
N SER A 150 -11.65 -18.14 9.60
CA SER A 150 -12.79 -18.15 10.51
C SER A 150 -12.43 -17.98 12.00
N ASN A 151 -11.15 -18.12 12.37
CA ASN A 151 -10.67 -18.08 13.75
C ASN A 151 -9.89 -16.79 14.10
N MET A 152 -9.88 -15.80 13.19
CA MET A 152 -9.35 -14.43 13.39
C MET A 152 -10.50 -13.44 13.32
#